data_AF-A0A5A7SJZ7-F1
#
_entry.id   AF-A0A5A7SJZ7-F1
#
_cell.length_a   1.000
_cell.length_b   1.000
_cell.length_c   1.000
_cell.angle_alpha   90.00
_cell.angle_beta   90.00
_cell.angle_gamma   90.00
#
_symmetry.space_group_name_H-M   'P 1'
#
loop_
_entity.id
_entity.type
_entity.pdbx_description
1 polymer ?
#
loop_
_entity_poly.entity_id
_entity_poly.type
_entity_poly.pdbx_seq_one_letter_code
_entity_poly.pdbx_strand_id
1 'polypeptide(L)'
;MNAAILVALILNLVLVGGVLLLVRRIHRHSTALSEKVSSTTALVGIPPQVDSGFSAGKPRLITVEILNPLELAATQNRFAGIAGAVAPERIRKIVYERAALQMTEQLIEQGIDVDVQVHVGA
;
A
#
# COMPACT_ATOMS: atom_id res chain seq x y z
N MET A 1 25.60 34.32 -37.85
CA MET A 1 24.20 33.81 -37.73
C MET A 1 24.16 32.29 -37.63
N ASN A 2 24.69 31.55 -38.61
CA ASN A 2 24.52 30.09 -38.69
C ASN A 2 25.20 29.30 -37.55
N ALA A 3 26.36 29.74 -37.05
CA ALA A 3 27.04 29.09 -35.94
C ALA A 3 26.25 29.16 -34.62
N ALA A 4 25.62 30.30 -34.34
CA ALA A 4 24.79 30.47 -33.14
C ALA A 4 23.53 29.59 -33.18
N ILE A 5 22.94 29.44 -34.36
CA ILE A 5 21.78 28.56 -34.59
C ILE A 5 22.18 27.09 -34.37
N LEU A 6 23.35 26.66 -34.88
CA LEU A 6 23.85 25.30 -34.69
C LEU A 6 24.11 24.98 -33.21
N VAL A 7 24.72 25.90 -32.46
CA VAL A 7 24.97 25.72 -31.02
C VAL A 7 23.66 25.62 -30.24
N ALA A 8 22.69 26.49 -30.53
CA ALA A 8 21.38 26.44 -29.90
C ALA A 8 20.63 25.13 -30.20
N LEU A 9 20.75 24.62 -31.43
CA LEU A 9 20.14 23.35 -31.84
C LEU A 9 20.74 22.16 -31.09
N ILE A 10 22.07 22.11 -30.97
CA ILE A 10 22.78 21.04 -30.25
C ILE A 10 22.40 21.06 -28.76
N LEU A 11 22.35 22.25 -28.15
CA LEU A 11 21.97 22.39 -26.74
C LEU A 11 20.54 21.89 -26.49
N ASN A 12 19.60 22.25 -27.37
CA ASN A 12 18.22 21.78 -27.29
C ASN A 12 18.14 20.24 -27.41
N LEU A 13 18.87 19.66 -28.36
CA LEU A 13 18.90 18.21 -28.58
C LEU A 13 19.42 17.45 -27.35
N VAL A 14 20.47 17.98 -26.70
CA VAL A 14 21.01 17.40 -25.45
C VAL A 14 19.99 17.50 -24.32
N LEU A 15 19.31 18.65 -24.19
CA LEU A 15 18.28 18.85 -23.17
C LEU A 15 17.12 17.85 -23.34
N VAL A 16 16.59 17.73 -24.56
CA VAL A 16 15.49 16.80 -24.89
C VAL A 16 15.94 15.35 -24.68
N GLY A 17 17.15 14.99 -25.12
CA GLY A 17 17.70 13.65 -24.91
C GLY A 17 17.86 13.30 -23.43
N GLY A 18 18.33 14.25 -22.62
CA GLY A 18 18.46 14.09 -21.17
C GLY A 18 17.12 13.88 -20.47
N VAL A 19 16.12 14.71 -20.78
CA VAL A 19 14.76 14.56 -20.25
C VAL A 19 14.15 13.22 -20.67
N LEU A 20 14.32 12.82 -21.93
CA LEU A 20 13.80 11.56 -22.45
C LEU A 20 14.46 10.35 -21.78
N LEU A 21 15.76 10.40 -21.49
CA LEU A 21 16.46 9.37 -20.72
C LEU A 21 15.96 9.29 -19.28
N LEU A 22 15.71 10.44 -18.65
CA LEU A 22 15.17 10.51 -17.29
C LEU A 22 13.76 9.90 -17.23
N VAL A 23 12.90 10.27 -18.17
CA VAL A 23 11.53 9.73 -18.30
C VAL A 23 11.59 8.23 -18.57
N ARG A 24 12.47 7.76 -19.46
CA ARG A 24 12.67 6.33 -19.70
C ARG A 24 13.15 5.60 -18.46
N ARG A 25 14.05 6.19 -17.68
CA ARG A 25 14.52 5.62 -16.41
C ARG A 25 13.37 5.49 -15.40
N ILE A 26 12.54 6.54 -15.28
CA ILE A 26 11.36 6.55 -14.41
C ILE A 26 10.33 5.50 -14.86
N HIS A 27 10.04 5.43 -16.16
CA HIS A 27 9.09 4.46 -16.70
C HIS A 27 9.56 3.02 -16.57
N ARG A 28 10.87 2.73 -16.72
CA ARG A 28 11.42 1.39 -16.48
C ARG A 28 11.19 0.91 -15.04
N HIS A 29 11.23 1.82 -14.06
CA HIS A 29 10.90 1.48 -12.68
C HIS A 29 9.40 1.27 -12.46
N SER A 30 8.54 1.98 -13.22
CA SER A 30 7.09 1.87 -13.11
C SER A 30 6.53 0.58 -13.74
N THR A 31 7.08 0.13 -14.88
CA THR A 31 6.61 -1.08 -15.56
C THR A 31 6.88 -2.36 -14.75
N ALA A 32 8.00 -2.42 -14.02
CA ALA A 32 8.30 -3.54 -13.13
C ALA A 32 7.39 -3.59 -11.89
N LEU A 33 6.73 -2.48 -11.54
CA LEU A 33 5.78 -2.40 -10.44
C LEU A 33 4.35 -2.68 -10.91
N SER A 34 3.98 -2.24 -12.11
CA SER A 34 2.67 -2.51 -12.72
C SER A 34 2.41 -4.00 -12.92
N GLU A 35 3.44 -4.77 -13.30
CA GLU A 35 3.33 -6.22 -13.49
C GLU A 35 3.08 -6.95 -12.16
N LYS A 36 3.69 -6.48 -11.06
CA LYS A 36 3.44 -7.03 -9.71
C LYS A 36 2.04 -6.69 -9.19
N VAL A 37 1.55 -5.47 -9.45
CA VAL A 37 0.19 -5.07 -9.05
C VAL A 37 -0.86 -5.90 -9.79
N SER A 38 -0.70 -6.16 -11.09
CA SER A 38 -1.65 -6.99 -11.85
C SER A 38 -1.69 -8.45 -11.38
N SER A 39 -0.56 -9.03 -10.95
CA SER A 39 -0.55 -10.37 -10.35
C SER A 39 -1.14 -10.41 -8.93
N THR A 40 -1.04 -9.32 -8.16
CA THR A 40 -1.61 -9.25 -6.80
C THR A 40 -3.10 -8.91 -6.80
N THR A 41 -3.61 -8.15 -7.78
CA THR A 41 -5.05 -7.88 -7.92
C THR A 41 -5.87 -9.16 -8.17
N ALA A 42 -5.27 -10.21 -8.74
CA ALA A 42 -5.95 -11.49 -8.92
C ALA A 42 -6.22 -12.26 -7.60
N LEU A 43 -5.58 -11.87 -6.48
CA LEU A 43 -5.80 -12.44 -5.15
C LEU A 43 -6.72 -11.58 -4.27
N VAL A 44 -7.08 -10.37 -4.72
CA VAL A 44 -8.05 -9.50 -4.03
C VAL A 44 -9.45 -10.00 -4.34
N GLY A 45 -9.93 -10.99 -3.58
CA GLY A 45 -11.29 -11.49 -3.72
C GLY A 45 -11.55 -12.92 -3.29
N ILE A 46 -10.57 -13.64 -2.74
CA ILE A 46 -10.85 -14.90 -2.07
C ILE A 46 -11.15 -14.57 -0.61
N PRO A 47 -12.43 -14.49 -0.19
CA PRO A 47 -12.72 -14.36 1.23
C PRO A 47 -12.05 -15.52 1.95
N PRO A 48 -11.43 -15.30 3.12
CA PRO A 48 -10.90 -16.40 3.91
C PRO A 48 -12.00 -17.44 4.05
N GLN A 49 -11.71 -18.69 3.68
CA GLN A 49 -12.67 -19.78 3.80
C GLN A 49 -12.91 -20.02 5.29
N VAL A 50 -13.89 -19.32 5.85
CA VAL A 50 -14.35 -19.54 7.21
C VAL A 50 -15.10 -20.87 7.17
N ASP A 51 -14.57 -21.88 7.88
CA ASP A 51 -15.16 -23.21 7.94
C ASP A 51 -16.67 -23.14 8.17
N SER A 52 -17.43 -23.98 7.48
CA SER A 52 -18.91 -24.06 7.57
C SER A 52 -19.47 -24.41 8.95
N GLY A 53 -18.59 -24.58 9.95
CA GLY A 53 -18.91 -24.75 11.36
C GLY A 53 -19.65 -23.57 11.99
N PHE A 54 -19.61 -22.38 11.40
CA PHE A 54 -20.32 -21.16 11.84
C PHE A 54 -21.79 -21.13 11.34
N SER A 55 -22.56 -22.19 11.61
CA SER A 55 -24.01 -22.25 11.33
C SER A 55 -24.87 -21.82 12.53
N ALA A 56 -26.07 -21.31 12.24
CA ALA A 56 -27.03 -20.69 13.17
C ALA A 56 -27.05 -21.31 14.58
N GLY A 57 -26.59 -20.54 15.58
CA GLY A 57 -26.50 -20.93 16.99
C GLY A 57 -25.08 -20.97 17.57
N LYS A 58 -24.06 -20.79 16.72
CA LYS A 58 -22.62 -20.78 17.09
C LYS A 58 -22.03 -19.36 17.06
N PRO A 59 -20.87 -19.12 17.72
CA PRO A 59 -20.18 -17.82 17.67
C PRO A 59 -20.12 -17.30 16.23
N ARG A 60 -20.30 -15.98 16.01
CA ARG A 60 -20.22 -15.35 14.68
C ARG A 60 -18.85 -14.70 14.52
N LEU A 61 -18.22 -14.90 13.36
CA LEU A 61 -16.92 -14.29 13.05
C LEU A 61 -17.11 -13.04 12.20
N ILE A 62 -16.52 -11.92 12.63
CA ILE A 62 -16.41 -10.69 11.85
C ILE A 62 -14.96 -10.56 11.40
N THR A 63 -14.73 -10.48 10.10
CA THR A 63 -13.40 -10.25 9.52
C THR A 63 -13.30 -8.83 8.99
N VAL A 64 -12.22 -8.13 9.34
CA VAL A 64 -11.94 -6.77 8.88
C VAL A 64 -10.62 -6.77 8.14
N GLU A 65 -10.66 -6.38 6.87
CA GLU A 65 -9.48 -6.27 6.02
C GLU A 65 -9.15 -4.80 5.77
N ILE A 66 -7.90 -4.42 6.06
CA ILE A 66 -7.39 -3.07 5.78
C ILE A 66 -6.75 -3.10 4.39
N LEU A 67 -7.42 -2.47 3.42
CA LEU A 67 -7.00 -2.48 2.01
C LEU A 67 -5.84 -1.51 1.71
N ASN A 68 -5.62 -0.51 2.57
CA ASN A 68 -4.63 0.55 2.34
C ASN A 68 -3.76 0.88 3.58
N PRO A 69 -3.07 -0.11 4.17
CA PRO A 69 -2.34 0.09 5.43
C PRO A 69 -1.24 1.17 5.34
N LEU A 70 -0.58 1.32 4.20
CA LEU A 70 0.49 2.31 4.02
C LEU A 70 -0.04 3.75 3.95
N GLU A 71 -1.16 3.96 3.27
CA GLU A 71 -1.81 5.28 3.19
C GLU A 71 -2.36 5.72 4.54
N LEU A 72 -2.94 4.77 5.28
CA LEU A 72 -3.44 4.99 6.64
C LEU A 72 -2.30 5.43 7.58
N ALA A 73 -1.13 4.77 7.50
CA ALA A 73 0.05 5.14 8.28
C ALA A 73 0.59 6.54 7.91
N ALA A 74 0.62 6.88 6.63
CA ALA A 74 1.08 8.18 6.16
C ALA A 74 0.19 9.33 6.66
N THR A 75 -1.12 9.09 6.77
CA THR A 75 -2.09 10.08 7.27
C THR A 75 -1.95 10.31 8.78
N GLN A 76 -1.70 9.24 9.55
CA GLN A 76 -1.58 9.35 11.02
C GLN A 76 -0.19 9.85 11.48
N ASN A 77 0.88 9.58 10.72
CA ASN A 77 2.22 10.00 11.10
C ASN A 77 2.99 10.61 9.92
N ARG A 78 3.15 11.93 9.96
CA ARG A 78 3.87 12.76 8.96
C ARG A 78 5.32 12.29 8.74
N PHE A 79 5.91 11.65 9.75
CA PHE A 79 7.28 11.10 9.72
C PHE A 79 7.38 9.67 9.18
N ALA A 80 6.24 8.98 9.01
CA ALA A 80 6.20 7.66 8.38
C ALA A 80 6.54 7.72 6.87
N GLY A 81 6.47 8.89 6.22
CA GLY A 81 6.85 9.03 4.81
C GLY A 81 8.32 8.68 4.53
N ILE A 82 9.22 8.88 5.50
CA ILE A 82 10.66 8.60 5.35
C ILE A 82 10.99 7.16 5.77
N ALA A 83 10.34 6.67 6.84
CA ALA A 83 10.52 5.29 7.34
C ALA A 83 9.75 4.23 6.52
N GLY A 84 8.64 4.62 5.88
CA GLY A 84 7.81 3.75 5.04
C GLY A 84 8.52 3.28 3.77
N ALA A 85 9.53 4.04 3.31
CA ALA A 85 10.40 3.62 2.21
C ALA A 85 11.41 2.53 2.62
N VAL A 86 11.72 2.40 3.93
CA VAL A 86 12.81 1.56 4.43
C VAL A 86 12.31 0.21 4.95
N ALA A 87 11.06 0.11 5.44
CA ALA A 87 10.51 -1.16 5.94
C ALA A 87 8.97 -1.26 5.81
N PRO A 88 8.43 -1.59 4.62
CA PRO A 88 6.98 -1.68 4.39
C PRO A 88 6.27 -2.69 5.30
N GLU A 89 6.88 -3.85 5.54
CA GLU A 89 6.28 -4.94 6.34
C GLU A 89 6.09 -4.56 7.82
N ARG A 90 7.01 -3.75 8.37
CA ARG A 90 6.88 -3.29 9.76
C ARG A 90 5.75 -2.29 9.91
N ILE A 91 5.59 -1.40 8.93
CA ILE A 91 4.48 -0.44 8.94
C ILE A 91 3.15 -1.17 8.87
N ARG A 92 3.01 -2.17 7.99
CA ARG A 92 1.81 -3.01 7.92
C ARG A 92 1.47 -3.61 9.28
N LYS A 93 2.43 -4.27 9.93
CA LYS A 93 2.22 -4.88 11.25
C LYS A 93 1.73 -3.86 12.30
N ILE A 94 2.40 -2.71 12.39
CA ILE A 94 2.04 -1.65 13.34
C ILE A 94 0.61 -1.14 13.08
N VAL A 95 0.23 -0.99 11.82
CA VAL A 95 -1.11 -0.51 11.44
C VAL A 95 -2.18 -1.51 11.86
N TYR A 96 -1.99 -2.81 11.61
CA TYR A 96 -2.95 -3.83 12.02
C TYR A 96 -3.06 -3.94 13.54
N GLU A 97 -1.93 -3.91 14.26
CA GLU A 97 -1.92 -3.91 15.73
C GLU A 97 -2.65 -2.68 16.30
N ARG A 98 -2.39 -1.49 15.73
CA ARG A 98 -3.03 -0.25 16.18
C ARG A 98 -4.53 -0.23 15.87
N ALA A 99 -4.93 -0.73 14.71
CA ALA A 99 -6.34 -0.85 14.34
C ALA A 99 -7.07 -1.83 15.27
N ALA A 100 -6.47 -2.99 15.57
CA ALA A 100 -7.05 -3.97 16.49
C ALA A 100 -7.25 -3.39 17.90
N LEU A 101 -6.26 -2.65 18.43
CA LEU A 101 -6.37 -1.97 19.72
C LEU A 101 -7.50 -0.93 19.71
N GLN A 102 -7.54 -0.07 18.68
CA GLN A 102 -8.57 0.97 18.58
C GLN A 102 -9.97 0.36 18.46
N MET A 103 -10.14 -0.72 17.70
CA MET A 103 -11.41 -1.43 17.62
C MET A 103 -11.81 -2.02 18.96
N THR A 104 -10.86 -2.62 19.69
CA THR A 104 -11.12 -3.17 21.03
C THR A 104 -11.60 -2.09 21.99
N GLU A 105 -10.89 -0.96 22.05
CA GLU A 105 -11.26 0.19 22.89
C GLU A 105 -12.67 0.70 22.56
N GLN A 106 -12.97 0.92 21.28
CA GLN A 106 -14.27 1.43 20.82
C GLN A 106 -15.43 0.46 21.11
N LEU A 107 -15.20 -0.85 20.99
CA LEU A 107 -16.23 -1.85 21.24
C LEU A 107 -16.48 -2.02 22.76
N ILE A 108 -15.43 -1.99 23.57
CA ILE A 108 -15.55 -2.02 25.04
C ILE A 108 -16.30 -0.77 25.54
N GLU A 109 -16.02 0.40 24.99
CA GLU A 109 -16.76 1.64 25.31
C GLU A 109 -18.26 1.53 25.01
N GLN A 110 -18.64 0.71 24.04
CA GLN A 110 -20.03 0.41 23.69
C GLN A 110 -20.64 -0.71 24.55
N GLY A 111 -19.90 -1.23 25.54
CA GLY A 111 -20.31 -2.34 26.40
C GLY A 111 -20.27 -3.70 25.72
N ILE A 112 -19.52 -3.84 24.62
CA ILE A 112 -19.36 -5.10 23.88
C ILE A 112 -18.09 -5.80 24.39
N ASP A 113 -18.25 -7.00 24.94
CA ASP A 113 -17.13 -7.88 25.29
C ASP A 113 -16.59 -8.52 24.01
N VAL A 114 -15.33 -8.24 23.66
CA VAL A 114 -14.72 -8.64 22.39
C VAL A 114 -13.27 -9.08 22.58
N ASP A 115 -12.90 -10.17 21.90
CA ASP A 115 -11.51 -10.60 21.71
C ASP A 115 -11.10 -10.33 20.26
N VAL A 116 -10.19 -9.38 20.05
CA VAL A 116 -9.72 -8.98 18.72
C VAL A 116 -8.34 -9.56 18.47
N GLN A 117 -8.25 -10.47 17.49
CA GLN A 117 -6.99 -11.13 17.11
C GLN A 117 -6.62 -10.83 15.65
N VAL A 118 -5.35 -10.49 15.42
CA VAL A 118 -4.81 -10.25 14.09
C VAL A 118 -4.34 -11.57 13.48
N HIS A 119 -4.97 -11.98 12.39
CA HIS A 119 -4.61 -13.17 11.63
C HIS A 119 -3.87 -12.78 10.34
N VAL A 120 -2.85 -13.55 9.97
CA VAL A 120 -2.17 -13.39 8.69
C VAL A 120 -2.97 -14.18 7.64
N GLY A 121 -3.52 -13.47 6.64
CA GLY A 121 -4.17 -14.10 5.49
C GLY A 121 -3.17 -14.94 4.69
N ALA A 122 -3.60 -16.11 4.23
CA ALA A 122 -2.83 -17.01 3.37
C ALA A 122 -2.94 -16.60 1.89
#